data_AF-A0AAD6DC92-F1
#
_entry.id   AF-A0AAD6DC92-F1
#
_cell.length_a   1.000
_cell.length_b   1.000
_cell.length_c   1.000
_cell.angle_alpha   90.00
_cell.angle_beta   90.00
_cell.angle_gamma   90.00
#
_symmetry.space_group_name_H-M   'P 1'
#
loop_
_entity.id
_entity.type
_entity.pdbx_description
1 polymer ?
#
loop_
_entity_poly.entity_id
_entity_poly.type
_entity_poly.pdbx_seq_one_letter_code
_entity_poly.pdbx_strand_id
1 'polypeptide(L)'
;MECRLAQEPSETAPAVWKDSNLWYAISPVTKQPDATLSNPDSLALVREGGTKSAVWAIGNNAVCKLRYWTHDMPLESKAIKFVRQNAAHVPIPEVIYSWIDRNRSFLILRRAEGVILRDAWKAMSGM
;
A
#
# COMPACT_ATOMS: atom_id res chain seq x y z
N MET A 1 -3.35 -3.35 13.34
CA MET A 1 -2.46 -4.03 12.38
C MET A 1 -1.17 -3.24 12.29
N GLU A 2 -0.03 -3.91 12.26
CA GLU A 2 1.29 -3.32 12.04
C GLU A 2 1.95 -3.92 10.80
N CYS A 3 2.79 -3.13 10.12
CA CYS A 3 3.64 -3.58 9.02
C CYS A 3 5.07 -3.68 9.54
N ARG A 4 5.72 -4.83 9.35
CA ARG A 4 7.10 -5.08 9.80
C ARG A 4 7.91 -5.78 8.74
N LEU A 5 9.23 -5.61 8.81
CA LEU A 5 10.16 -6.50 8.13
C LEU A 5 10.04 -7.90 8.74
N ALA A 6 10.03 -8.91 7.87
CA ALA A 6 10.04 -10.31 8.24
C ALA A 6 11.35 -10.95 7.75
N GLN A 7 11.87 -11.90 8.50
CA GLN A 7 13.01 -12.71 8.04
C GLN A 7 12.53 -13.74 7.01
N GLU A 8 11.36 -14.34 7.26
CA GLU A 8 10.75 -15.37 6.43
C GLU A 8 9.23 -15.21 6.37
N PRO A 9 8.57 -15.73 5.31
CA PRO A 9 7.13 -15.71 5.23
C PRO A 9 6.50 -16.55 6.33
N SER A 10 5.62 -15.94 7.13
CA SER A 10 4.84 -16.62 8.15
C SER A 10 3.42 -16.87 7.66
N GLU A 11 2.94 -18.11 7.78
CA GLU A 11 1.56 -18.47 7.42
C GLU A 11 0.50 -17.86 8.36
N THR A 12 0.90 -17.41 9.54
CA THR A 12 -0.01 -16.80 10.53
C THR A 12 -0.27 -15.32 10.28
N ALA A 13 0.53 -14.68 9.42
CA ALA A 13 0.38 -13.27 9.12
C ALA A 13 -0.76 -13.05 8.11
N PRO A 14 -1.71 -12.12 8.38
CA PRO A 14 -2.80 -11.80 7.45
C PRO A 14 -2.36 -11.48 6.01
N ALA A 15 -1.15 -10.91 5.86
CA ALA A 15 -0.53 -10.74 4.57
C ALA A 15 0.98 -10.74 4.70
N VAL A 16 1.65 -11.34 3.72
CA VAL A 16 3.10 -11.36 3.58
C VAL A 16 3.43 -11.11 2.12
N TRP A 17 4.41 -10.26 1.86
CA TRP A 17 4.92 -10.05 0.50
C TRP A 17 6.42 -9.84 0.49
N LYS A 18 7.03 -10.16 -0.65
CA LYS A 18 8.42 -9.86 -0.94
C LYS A 18 8.51 -8.56 -1.72
N ASP A 19 9.49 -7.74 -1.37
CA ASP A 19 9.90 -6.58 -2.17
C ASP A 19 11.43 -6.53 -2.24
N SER A 20 11.96 -6.62 -3.46
CA SER A 20 13.37 -6.89 -3.73
C SER A 20 13.86 -8.12 -2.94
N ASN A 21 14.75 -7.95 -1.96
CA ASN A 21 15.31 -9.02 -1.13
C ASN A 21 14.74 -9.05 0.30
N LEU A 22 13.76 -8.21 0.59
CA LEU A 22 13.17 -8.08 1.93
C LEU A 22 11.75 -8.66 1.93
N TRP A 23 11.41 -9.32 3.03
CA TRP A 23 10.03 -9.74 3.30
C TRP A 23 9.35 -8.73 4.22
N TYR A 24 8.08 -8.50 3.95
CA TYR A 24 7.22 -7.64 4.75
C TYR A 24 5.99 -8.44 5.17
N ALA A 25 5.51 -8.18 6.38
CA ALA A 25 4.31 -8.83 6.91
C ALA A 25 3.40 -7.81 7.58
N ILE A 26 2.08 -7.99 7.40
CA ILE A 26 1.07 -7.38 8.25
C ILE A 26 0.79 -8.33 9.40
N SER A 27 0.75 -7.82 10.63
CA SER A 27 0.41 -8.61 11.82
C SER A 27 -0.56 -7.86 12.74
N PRO A 28 -1.41 -8.55 13.52
CA PRO A 28 -2.15 -7.93 14.61
C PRO A 28 -1.17 -7.32 15.62
N VAL A 29 -1.52 -6.16 16.17
CA VAL A 29 -0.71 -5.52 17.22
C VAL A 29 -1.06 -6.20 18.54
N THR A 30 -0.22 -7.09 19.05
CA THR A 30 -0.46 -7.83 20.31
C THR A 30 0.12 -7.14 21.55
N LYS A 31 1.03 -6.17 21.38
CA LYS A 31 1.57 -5.28 22.42
C LYS A 31 1.73 -3.87 21.83
N GLN A 32 1.73 -2.85 22.67
CA GLN A 32 1.98 -1.46 22.23
C GLN A 32 3.27 -1.43 21.40
N PRO A 33 3.28 -0.84 20.19
CA PRO A 33 4.41 -0.96 19.30
C PRO A 33 5.62 -0.29 19.94
N ASP A 34 6.67 -1.07 20.22
CA ASP A 34 8.00 -0.50 20.36
C ASP A 34 8.29 0.21 19.04
N ALA A 35 8.52 1.53 19.10
CA ALA A 35 8.74 2.38 17.94
C ALA A 35 10.07 2.11 17.23
N THR A 36 10.56 0.88 17.25
CA THR A 36 11.77 0.45 16.56
C THR A 36 11.39 0.00 15.16
N LEU A 37 11.16 0.97 14.27
CA LEU A 37 11.28 0.74 12.84
C LEU A 37 12.72 0.31 12.57
N SER A 38 12.95 -0.99 12.32
CA SER A 38 14.30 -1.52 12.13
C SER A 38 15.01 -0.98 10.88
N ASN A 39 14.32 -0.22 10.02
CA ASN A 39 14.97 0.56 8.98
C ASN A 39 14.08 1.74 8.47
N PRO A 40 14.33 3.00 8.91
CA PRO A 40 13.56 4.16 8.49
C PRO A 40 13.60 4.41 6.97
N ASP A 41 14.63 3.92 6.27
CA ASP A 41 14.78 4.10 4.81
C ASP A 41 13.73 3.32 4.00
N SER A 42 13.07 2.33 4.60
CA SER A 42 12.08 1.50 3.92
C SER A 42 10.65 2.08 3.95
N LEU A 43 10.42 3.17 4.69
CA LEU A 43 9.11 3.80 4.83
C LEU A 43 9.21 5.30 4.53
N ALA A 44 8.56 5.73 3.46
CA ALA A 44 8.57 7.15 3.07
C ALA A 44 7.15 7.67 2.91
N LEU A 45 6.85 8.84 3.48
CA LEU A 45 5.59 9.53 3.23
C LEU A 45 5.60 10.05 1.79
N VAL A 46 4.70 9.53 0.95
CA VAL A 46 4.56 9.93 -0.46
C VAL A 46 3.62 11.12 -0.59
N ARG A 47 2.54 11.10 0.20
CA ARG A 47 1.52 12.16 0.17
C ARG A 47 0.82 12.25 1.51
N GLU A 48 0.68 13.47 1.99
CA GLU A 48 -0.22 13.82 3.09
C GLU A 48 -1.47 14.51 2.51
N GLY A 49 -2.65 14.06 2.94
CA GLY A 49 -3.94 14.64 2.60
C GLY A 49 -4.66 15.12 3.86
N GLY A 50 -3.92 15.77 4.76
CA GLY A 50 -4.37 16.21 6.08
C GLY A 50 -4.88 15.05 6.94
N THR A 51 -5.91 15.30 7.72
CA THR A 51 -6.47 14.31 8.66
C THR A 51 -7.25 13.18 7.99
N LYS A 52 -7.51 13.30 6.67
CA LYS A 52 -8.41 12.39 5.93
C LYS A 52 -7.69 11.35 5.11
N SER A 53 -6.42 11.52 4.76
CA SER A 53 -5.70 10.50 3.99
C SER A 53 -4.19 10.67 4.04
N ALA A 54 -3.47 9.57 3.85
CA ALA A 54 -2.04 9.59 3.57
C ALA A 54 -1.65 8.39 2.70
N VAL A 55 -0.54 8.52 1.99
CA VAL A 55 0.06 7.44 1.22
C VAL A 55 1.52 7.30 1.66
N TRP A 56 1.88 6.10 2.07
CA TRP A 56 3.23 5.72 2.48
C TRP A 56 3.80 4.73 1.47
N ALA A 57 5.04 4.92 1.05
CA ALA A 57 5.83 3.90 0.39
C ALA A 57 6.28 2.86 1.43
N ILE A 58 6.22 1.60 1.05
CA ILE A 58 6.82 0.49 1.81
C ILE A 58 7.77 -0.21 0.86
N GLY A 59 9.07 -0.16 1.16
CA GLY A 59 10.10 -0.59 0.22
C GLY A 59 10.02 0.18 -1.11
N ASN A 60 10.30 -0.52 -2.20
CA ASN A 60 10.36 0.03 -3.55
C ASN A 60 9.05 -0.15 -4.31
N ASN A 61 8.35 -1.26 -4.09
CA ASN A 61 7.24 -1.72 -4.93
C ASN A 61 5.90 -1.80 -4.21
N ALA A 62 5.83 -1.46 -2.92
CA ALA A 62 4.57 -1.42 -2.20
C ALA A 62 4.21 0.00 -1.72
N VAL A 63 2.91 0.23 -1.52
CA VAL A 63 2.38 1.42 -0.86
C VAL A 63 1.28 1.04 0.13
N CYS A 64 1.20 1.78 1.23
CA CYS A 64 0.04 1.79 2.11
C CYS A 64 -0.74 3.08 1.89
N LYS A 65 -1.99 2.96 1.48
CA LYS A 65 -2.95 4.06 1.44
C LYS A 65 -3.85 3.95 2.64
N LEU A 66 -3.95 5.04 3.41
CA LEU A 66 -4.95 5.19 4.46
C LEU A 66 -5.89 6.33 4.07
N ARG A 67 -7.18 6.14 4.32
CA ARG A 67 -8.21 7.12 3.98
C ARG A 67 -9.32 7.05 5.02
N TYR A 68 -9.89 8.20 5.36
CA TYR A 68 -11.15 8.29 6.09
C TYR A 68 -12.23 7.51 5.33
N TRP A 69 -12.99 6.71 6.06
CA TRP A 69 -13.97 5.79 5.53
C TRP A 69 -15.22 5.76 6.41
N THR A 70 -16.36 5.61 5.75
CA THR A 70 -17.71 5.49 6.31
C THR A 70 -18.43 4.39 5.55
N HIS A 71 -19.47 3.82 6.15
CA HIS A 71 -20.15 2.63 5.63
C HIS A 71 -20.78 2.79 4.23
N ASP A 72 -21.07 4.02 3.82
CA ASP A 72 -21.61 4.40 2.51
C ASP A 72 -20.53 4.56 1.42
N MET A 73 -19.24 4.58 1.79
CA MET A 73 -18.15 4.71 0.83
C MET A 73 -17.66 3.33 0.33
N PRO A 74 -17.51 3.13 -1.00
CA PRO A 74 -16.93 1.91 -1.54
C PRO A 74 -15.45 1.81 -1.18
N LEU A 75 -14.97 0.58 -0.98
CA LEU A 75 -13.55 0.31 -0.78
C LEU A 75 -12.80 0.32 -2.11
N GLU A 76 -11.66 1.00 -2.15
CA GLU A 76 -10.78 1.02 -3.33
C GLU A 76 -10.32 -0.40 -3.72
N SER A 77 -10.13 -1.31 -2.75
CA SER A 77 -9.84 -2.73 -3.04
C SER A 77 -10.94 -3.42 -3.85
N LYS A 78 -12.21 -3.09 -3.60
CA LYS A 78 -13.34 -3.62 -4.38
C LYS A 78 -13.36 -3.03 -5.79
N ALA A 79 -13.04 -1.73 -5.94
CA ALA A 79 -12.93 -1.10 -7.25
C ALA A 79 -11.78 -1.70 -8.08
N ILE A 80 -10.60 -1.92 -7.49
CA ILE A 80 -9.47 -2.57 -8.16
C ILE A 80 -9.85 -4.00 -8.60
N LYS A 81 -10.50 -4.77 -7.72
CA LYS A 81 -10.99 -6.12 -8.06
C LYS A 81 -11.98 -6.08 -9.24
N PHE A 82 -12.92 -5.14 -9.22
CA PHE A 82 -13.87 -4.96 -10.31
C PHE A 82 -13.16 -4.65 -11.64
N VAL A 83 -12.22 -3.71 -11.67
CA VAL A 83 -11.47 -3.38 -12.90
C VAL A 83 -10.65 -4.58 -13.37
N ARG A 84 -9.99 -5.31 -12.48
CA ARG A 84 -9.24 -6.53 -12.83
C ARG A 84 -10.11 -7.57 -13.55
N GLN A 85 -11.36 -7.73 -13.08
CA GLN A 85 -12.29 -8.72 -13.62
C GLN A 85 -12.89 -8.30 -14.96
N ASN A 86 -13.07 -7.00 -15.20
CA ASN A 86 -13.80 -6.49 -16.37
C ASN A 86 -12.91 -5.84 -17.43
N ALA A 87 -11.68 -5.48 -17.08
CA ALA A 87 -10.73 -4.80 -17.95
C ALA A 87 -9.29 -5.29 -17.68
N ALA A 88 -9.07 -6.60 -17.78
CA ALA A 88 -7.80 -7.24 -17.45
C ALA A 88 -6.58 -6.73 -18.24
N HIS A 89 -6.80 -6.07 -19.38
CA HIS A 89 -5.75 -5.46 -20.19
C HIS A 89 -5.23 -4.13 -19.62
N VAL A 90 -5.95 -3.51 -18.68
CA VAL A 90 -5.53 -2.25 -18.06
C VAL A 90 -4.55 -2.57 -16.92
N PRO A 91 -3.31 -2.05 -16.97
CA PRO A 91 -2.37 -2.24 -15.89
C PRO A 91 -2.86 -1.48 -14.65
N ILE A 92 -3.15 -2.23 -13.58
CA ILE A 92 -3.61 -1.68 -12.30
C ILE A 92 -2.83 -2.28 -11.14
N PRO A 93 -2.72 -1.57 -10.00
CA PRO A 93 -2.07 -2.08 -8.80
C PRO A 93 -2.67 -3.40 -8.31
N GLU A 94 -1.86 -4.23 -7.65
CA GLU A 94 -2.31 -5.46 -7.01
C GLU A 94 -2.65 -5.21 -5.55
N VAL A 95 -3.82 -5.66 -5.09
CA VAL A 95 -4.18 -5.61 -3.67
C VAL A 95 -3.42 -6.71 -2.93
N ILE A 96 -2.50 -6.31 -2.05
CA ILE A 96 -1.81 -7.23 -1.13
C ILE A 96 -2.71 -7.47 0.09
N TYR A 97 -3.24 -6.40 0.69
CA TYR A 97 -4.09 -6.50 1.86
C TYR A 97 -4.99 -5.28 2.02
N SER A 98 -6.18 -5.47 2.58
CA SER A 98 -7.12 -4.37 2.85
C SER A 98 -7.87 -4.65 4.13
N TRP A 99 -7.99 -3.64 4.98
CA TRP A 99 -8.79 -3.72 6.20
C TRP A 99 -9.39 -2.36 6.55
N ILE A 100 -10.37 -2.39 7.44
CA ILE A 100 -10.97 -1.19 8.04
C ILE A 100 -10.61 -1.21 9.51
N ASP A 101 -10.20 -0.05 10.03
CA ASP A 101 -10.07 0.18 11.47
C ASP A 101 -10.81 1.49 11.82
N ARG A 102 -11.88 1.34 12.60
CA ARG A 102 -12.83 2.41 12.93
C ARG A 102 -13.35 3.13 11.68
N ASN A 103 -13.02 4.41 11.53
CA ASN A 103 -13.43 5.29 10.44
C ASN A 103 -12.32 5.47 9.39
N ARG A 104 -11.44 4.48 9.24
CA ARG A 104 -10.35 4.49 8.27
C ARG A 104 -10.27 3.18 7.52
N SER A 105 -10.15 3.27 6.21
CA SER A 105 -9.76 2.15 5.35
C SER A 105 -8.26 2.19 5.12
N PHE A 106 -7.63 1.02 5.18
CA PHE A 106 -6.23 0.80 4.86
C PHE A 106 -6.11 -0.16 3.69
N LEU A 107 -5.14 0.11 2.82
CA LEU A 107 -4.94 -0.63 1.60
C LEU A 107 -3.45 -0.73 1.28
N ILE A 108 -2.92 -1.95 1.31
CA ILE A 108 -1.56 -2.28 0.86
C ILE A 108 -1.65 -2.72 -0.59
N LEU A 109 -0.92 -2.03 -1.46
CA LEU A 109 -0.87 -2.30 -2.89
C LEU A 109 0.55 -2.59 -3.34
N ARG A 110 0.71 -3.56 -4.25
CA ARG A 110 1.87 -3.59 -5.14
C ARG A 110 1.66 -2.55 -6.23
N ARG A 111 2.64 -1.67 -6.43
CA ARG A 111 2.60 -0.59 -7.42
C ARG A 111 2.44 -1.18 -8.82
N ALA A 112 1.65 -0.52 -9.66
CA ALA A 112 1.69 -0.77 -11.09
C ALA A 112 3.00 -0.18 -11.65
N GLU A 113 3.64 -0.90 -12.56
CA GLU A 113 4.84 -0.41 -13.24
C GLU A 113 4.49 0.78 -14.13
N GLY A 114 5.36 1.80 -14.11
CA GLY A 114 5.21 2.97 -14.97
C GLY A 114 5.76 4.25 -14.33
N VAL A 115 5.70 5.31 -15.13
CA VAL A 115 6.06 6.67 -14.70
C VAL A 115 4.79 7.51 -14.68
N ILE A 116 4.68 8.40 -13.70
CA ILE A 116 3.54 9.33 -13.62
C ILE A 116 3.58 10.22 -14.86
N LEU A 117 2.44 10.37 -15.54
CA LEU A 117 2.33 11.13 -16.79
C LEU A 117 2.94 12.53 -16.68
N ARG A 118 2.73 13.24 -15.57
CA ARG A 118 3.34 14.56 -15.32
C ARG A 118 4.86 14.57 -15.44
N ASP A 119 5.51 13.51 -14.98
CA ASP A 119 6.96 13.41 -14.93
C ASP A 119 7.50 12.95 -16.29
N ALA A 120 6.80 11.99 -16.93
CA ALA A 120 7.09 11.55 -18.29
C ALA A 120 6.83 12.66 -19.33
N TRP A 121 5.87 13.55 -19.08
CA TRP A 121 5.45 14.58 -20.03
C TRP A 121 6.62 15.47 -20.45
N LYS A 122 7.50 15.85 -19.51
CA LYS A 122 8.70 16.65 -19.80
C LYS A 122 9.58 15.99 -20.86
N ALA A 123 9.77 14.67 -20.76
CA ALA A 123 10.56 13.91 -21.72
C ALA A 123 9.83 13.71 -23.07
N MET A 124 8.50 13.78 -23.08
CA MET A 124 7.68 13.56 -24.29
C MET A 124 7.37 14.85 -25.05
N SER A 125 7.32 16.01 -24.36
CA SER A 125 6.94 17.29 -24.98
C SER A 125 8.08 18.02 -25.68
N GLY A 126 9.30 17.46 -25.68
CA GLY A 126 10.45 18.05 -26.39
C GLY A 126 10.88 19.43 -25.91
N MET A 127 10.54 19.81 -24.67
CA MET A 127 10.98 21.06 -24.02
C MET A 127 11.98 20.75 -22.91
#